data_AF-A0A6G0RIN9-F1
#
_entry.id   AF-A0A6G0RIN9-F1
#
_cell.length_a   1.000
_cell.length_b   1.000
_cell.length_c   1.000
_cell.angle_alpha   90.00
_cell.angle_beta   90.00
_cell.angle_gamma   90.00
#
_symmetry.space_group_name_H-M   'P 1'
#
loop_
_entity.id
_entity.type
_entity.pdbx_description
1 polymer ?
#
loop_
_entity_poly.entity_id
_entity_poly.type
_entity_poly.pdbx_seq_one_letter_code
_entity_poly.pdbx_strand_id
1 'polypeptide(L)'
;MQYVAAREDPDEMDPFYRRWLFNKTTEMAAARGDLQSLQWLVESYLPDEFLTKAVAAAAANGHMSVLEWLFETHHDRGYWGNTEMCGALTNGHVKVVEWLRTHAAPRAECMTEVMDAAAGAGFLDIVTWLYDEHKKNRREGCTAIAMTRALMRAHFDVVLFLHANRLEDFSFLGTTFVRHSCIELAQWLLCHYADKLDGCEFEVPTSNWRFNEWCAKVNLHRAREYDASTWWVCESAVLQLEEQP
;
A
#
# COMPACT_ATOMS: atom_id res chain seq x y z
N MET A 1 22.50 0.09 18.73
CA MET A 1 22.76 -0.30 20.14
C MET A 1 24.15 0.09 20.60
N GLN A 2 25.24 -0.46 20.01
CA GLN A 2 26.61 -0.11 20.46
C GLN A 2 26.95 1.39 20.39
N TYR A 3 26.39 2.15 19.44
CA TYR A 3 26.67 3.59 19.34
C TYR A 3 25.96 4.46 20.40
N VAL A 4 24.75 4.08 20.83
CA VAL A 4 23.97 4.81 21.86
C VAL A 4 24.47 4.47 23.26
N ALA A 5 24.89 3.22 23.48
CA ALA A 5 25.45 2.77 24.74
C ALA A 5 26.89 3.28 24.99
N ALA A 6 27.57 3.84 23.99
CA ALA A 6 29.01 4.08 24.03
C ALA A 6 29.47 5.54 24.04
N ARG A 7 28.59 6.58 24.01
CA ARG A 7 29.09 7.97 24.20
C ARG A 7 28.04 9.03 24.57
N GLU A 8 28.53 9.92 25.44
CA GLU A 8 28.04 11.19 26.00
C GLU A 8 26.76 11.15 26.84
N ASP A 9 26.83 11.86 27.98
CA ASP A 9 25.70 12.07 28.87
C ASP A 9 24.58 12.69 28.01
N PRO A 10 23.35 12.15 28.03
CA PRO A 10 22.29 12.63 27.14
C PRO A 10 22.02 14.14 27.25
N ASP A 11 22.45 14.76 28.35
CA ASP A 11 22.31 16.20 28.63
C ASP A 11 23.41 17.07 28.00
N GLU A 12 24.51 16.48 27.49
CA GLU A 12 25.57 17.17 26.74
C GLU A 12 25.27 17.24 25.23
N MET A 13 24.37 16.39 24.74
CA MET A 13 24.01 16.33 23.32
C MET A 13 23.00 17.41 22.92
N ASP A 14 23.13 17.90 21.69
CA ASP A 14 22.10 18.77 21.10
C ASP A 14 20.71 18.10 21.17
N PRO A 15 19.67 18.80 21.68
CA PRO A 15 18.34 18.22 21.87
C PRO A 15 17.70 17.68 20.59
N PHE A 16 17.92 18.31 19.44
CA PHE A 16 17.38 17.85 18.16
C PHE A 16 18.11 16.60 17.68
N TYR A 17 19.43 16.55 17.83
CA TYR A 17 20.22 15.38 17.48
C TYR A 17 19.90 14.18 18.37
N ARG A 18 19.73 14.40 19.69
CA ARG A 18 19.29 13.37 20.66
C ARG A 18 17.92 12.79 20.28
N ARG A 19 16.95 13.66 19.98
CA ARG A 19 15.60 13.30 19.51
C ARG A 19 15.65 12.48 18.21
N TRP A 20 16.47 12.90 17.25
CA TRP A 20 16.65 12.20 15.98
C TRP A 20 17.27 10.81 16.19
N LEU A 21 18.33 10.72 17.00
CA LEU A 21 19.03 9.47 17.29
C LEU A 21 18.11 8.47 18.00
N PHE A 22 17.33 8.93 18.98
CA PHE A 22 16.32 8.11 19.64
C PHE A 22 15.31 7.56 18.63
N ASN A 23 14.70 8.44 17.83
CA ASN A 23 13.72 8.03 16.83
C ASN A 23 14.29 7.01 15.83
N LYS A 24 15.53 7.19 15.38
CA LYS A 24 16.17 6.27 14.43
C LYS A 24 16.50 4.93 15.08
N THR A 25 16.94 4.95 16.32
CA THR A 25 17.36 3.73 17.04
C THR A 25 16.17 2.91 17.49
N THR A 26 15.08 3.53 17.95
CA THR A 26 13.82 2.85 18.25
C THR A 26 13.15 2.30 16.99
N GLU A 27 13.17 3.02 15.87
CA GLU A 27 12.72 2.53 14.56
C GLU A 27 13.48 1.27 14.14
N MET A 28 14.81 1.25 14.26
CA MET A 28 15.62 0.09 13.91
C MET A 28 15.42 -1.10 14.85
N ALA A 29 15.26 -0.85 16.15
CA ALA A 29 14.97 -1.90 17.13
C ALA A 29 13.60 -2.52 16.87
N ALA A 30 12.59 -1.69 16.62
CA ALA A 30 11.23 -2.10 16.29
C ALA A 30 11.19 -2.90 14.98
N ALA A 31 11.90 -2.45 13.94
CA ALA A 31 11.98 -3.17 12.67
C ALA A 31 12.61 -4.56 12.79
N ARG A 32 13.48 -4.77 13.78
CA ARG A 32 14.11 -6.07 14.07
C ARG A 32 13.32 -6.94 15.04
N GLY A 33 12.29 -6.40 15.69
CA GLY A 33 11.55 -7.09 16.75
C GLY A 33 12.33 -7.20 18.06
N ASP A 34 13.37 -6.38 18.26
CA ASP A 34 14.20 -6.40 19.46
C ASP A 34 13.52 -5.64 20.61
N LEU A 35 12.60 -6.34 21.28
CA LEU A 35 11.80 -5.80 22.38
C LEU A 35 12.66 -5.34 23.56
N GLN A 36 13.73 -6.07 23.88
CA GLN A 36 14.56 -5.78 25.06
C GLN A 36 15.33 -4.47 24.88
N SER A 37 15.93 -4.27 23.71
CA SER A 37 16.58 -3.01 23.37
C SER A 37 15.59 -1.84 23.36
N LEU A 38 14.38 -2.10 22.88
CA LEU A 38 13.34 -1.08 22.75
C LEU A 38 12.79 -0.66 24.13
N GLN A 39 12.52 -1.61 25.02
CA GLN A 39 12.15 -1.35 26.41
C GLN A 39 13.18 -0.45 27.10
N TRP A 40 14.46 -0.80 26.99
CA TRP A 40 15.53 0.00 27.58
C TRP A 40 15.58 1.43 27.02
N LEU A 41 15.47 1.60 25.70
CA LEU A 41 15.48 2.94 25.07
C LEU A 41 14.30 3.78 25.57
N VAL A 42 13.09 3.20 25.57
CA VAL A 42 11.85 3.91 25.86
C VAL A 42 11.69 4.22 27.35
N GLU A 43 12.15 3.35 28.24
CA GLU A 43 12.03 3.53 29.69
C GLU A 43 13.22 4.28 30.29
N SER A 44 14.44 4.05 29.80
CA SER A 44 15.66 4.58 30.43
C SER A 44 16.28 5.77 29.71
N TYR A 45 16.20 5.86 28.38
CA TYR A 45 16.91 6.90 27.62
C TYR A 45 16.06 8.17 27.42
N LEU A 46 14.82 8.01 26.95
CA LEU A 46 13.88 9.11 26.74
C LEU A 46 12.40 8.70 26.94
N PRO A 47 11.84 8.91 28.15
CA PRO A 47 10.50 8.45 28.52
C PRO A 47 9.34 9.32 28.00
N ASP A 48 9.57 10.55 27.54
CA ASP A 48 8.48 11.46 27.11
C ASP A 48 8.34 11.56 25.58
N GLU A 49 9.02 10.69 24.86
CA GLU A 49 9.09 10.71 23.40
C GLU A 49 7.91 10.07 22.71
N PHE A 50 7.58 10.59 21.52
CA PHE A 50 6.63 9.95 20.63
C PHE A 50 7.25 8.75 19.91
N LEU A 51 6.53 7.64 19.90
CA LEU A 51 6.98 6.34 19.37
C LEU A 51 6.35 6.00 18.02
N THR A 52 5.71 6.97 17.35
CA THR A 52 4.98 6.75 16.08
C THR A 52 5.83 6.04 15.02
N LYS A 53 7.12 6.39 14.89
CA LYS A 53 8.03 5.72 13.94
C LYS A 53 8.36 4.28 14.34
N ALA A 54 8.50 4.00 15.63
CA ALA A 54 8.74 2.65 16.13
C ALA A 54 7.50 1.78 15.92
N VAL A 55 6.29 2.29 16.22
CA VAL A 55 5.02 1.59 15.96
C VAL A 55 4.87 1.28 14.46
N ALA A 56 5.10 2.26 13.59
CA ALA A 56 5.02 2.07 12.14
C ALA A 56 6.03 1.02 11.65
N ALA A 57 7.27 1.05 12.13
CA ALA A 57 8.30 0.08 11.77
C ALA A 57 7.99 -1.34 12.28
N ALA A 58 7.47 -1.48 13.51
CA ALA A 58 7.04 -2.76 14.05
C ALA A 58 5.89 -3.36 13.22
N ALA A 59 4.89 -2.55 12.88
CA ALA A 59 3.75 -2.99 12.08
C ALA A 59 4.14 -3.35 10.64
N ALA A 60 5.00 -2.53 10.01
CA ALA A 60 5.52 -2.82 8.69
C ALA A 60 6.36 -4.10 8.63
N ASN A 61 6.97 -4.56 9.73
CA ASN A 61 7.74 -5.81 9.75
C ASN A 61 7.01 -6.99 10.41
N GLY A 62 5.76 -6.81 10.84
CA GLY A 62 4.93 -7.89 11.38
C GLY A 62 5.25 -8.27 12.83
N HIS A 63 5.93 -7.42 13.61
CA HIS A 63 6.36 -7.72 14.97
C HIS A 63 5.26 -7.48 16.01
N MET A 64 4.37 -8.47 16.17
CA MET A 64 3.22 -8.37 17.07
C MET A 64 3.61 -8.11 18.53
N SER A 65 4.63 -8.78 19.06
CA SER A 65 5.04 -8.64 20.46
C SER A 65 5.48 -7.22 20.82
N VAL A 66 6.06 -6.49 19.86
CA VAL A 66 6.44 -5.08 20.04
C VAL A 66 5.20 -4.19 20.02
N LEU A 67 4.23 -4.46 19.15
CA LEU A 67 2.98 -3.69 19.07
C LEU A 67 2.11 -3.88 20.31
N GLU A 68 1.96 -5.10 20.80
CA GLU A 68 1.24 -5.40 22.04
C GLU A 68 1.84 -4.63 23.21
N TRP A 69 3.16 -4.71 23.39
CA TRP A 69 3.86 -3.98 24.45
C TRP A 69 3.73 -2.45 24.31
N LEU A 70 3.89 -1.91 23.09
CA LEU A 70 3.74 -0.48 22.83
C LEU A 70 2.32 0.02 23.10
N PHE A 71 1.30 -0.79 22.81
CA PHE A 71 -0.08 -0.42 23.03
C PHE A 71 -0.49 -0.53 24.50
N GLU A 72 -0.12 -1.62 25.18
CA GLU A 72 -0.44 -1.81 26.59
C GLU A 72 0.24 -0.76 27.48
N THR A 73 1.49 -0.41 27.17
CA THR A 73 2.31 0.43 28.05
C THR A 73 2.35 1.91 27.63
N HIS A 74 2.23 2.19 26.33
CA HIS A 74 2.56 3.49 25.74
C HIS A 74 1.60 3.93 24.60
N HIS A 75 0.34 3.47 24.60
CA HIS A 75 -0.62 3.83 23.53
C HIS A 75 -0.81 5.33 23.33
N ASP A 76 -0.68 6.13 24.40
CA ASP A 76 -0.78 7.59 24.40
C ASP A 76 0.42 8.30 23.75
N ARG A 77 1.56 7.60 23.66
CA ARG A 77 2.81 8.10 23.08
C ARG A 77 2.93 7.83 21.57
N GLY A 78 1.89 7.35 20.92
CA GLY A 78 1.88 7.06 19.48
C GLY A 78 0.62 7.57 18.79
N TYR A 79 0.76 8.00 17.55
CA TYR A 79 -0.41 8.15 16.68
C TYR A 79 -0.72 6.80 16.03
N TRP A 80 -1.94 6.33 16.27
CA TRP A 80 -2.47 5.10 15.69
C TRP A 80 -3.58 5.40 14.68
N GLY A 81 -3.79 4.50 13.73
CA GLY A 81 -4.85 4.54 12.73
C GLY A 81 -4.43 5.09 11.36
N ASN A 82 -3.15 5.11 11.03
CA ASN A 82 -2.69 5.45 9.68
C ASN A 82 -1.42 4.67 9.29
N THR A 83 -0.25 5.18 9.68
CA THR A 83 1.05 4.76 9.13
C THR A 83 1.38 3.30 9.39
N GLU A 84 1.02 2.82 10.57
CA GLU A 84 1.21 1.45 11.01
C GLU A 84 0.30 0.47 10.26
N MET A 85 -0.98 0.83 10.05
CA MET A 85 -1.90 0.03 9.24
C MET A 85 -1.47 0.00 7.77
N CYS A 86 -1.11 1.15 7.19
CA CYS A 86 -0.58 1.24 5.83
C CYS A 86 0.68 0.38 5.63
N GLY A 87 1.62 0.42 6.58
CA GLY A 87 2.84 -0.40 6.56
C GLY A 87 2.53 -1.90 6.62
N ALA A 88 1.64 -2.30 7.53
CA ALA A 88 1.22 -3.70 7.66
C ALA A 88 0.49 -4.21 6.41
N LEU A 89 -0.38 -3.39 5.81
CA LEU A 89 -1.07 -3.69 4.55
C LEU A 89 -0.08 -3.87 3.39
N THR A 90 0.84 -2.92 3.22
CA THR A 90 1.81 -2.92 2.11
C THR A 90 2.68 -4.18 2.11
N ASN A 91 3.07 -4.65 3.30
CA ASN A 91 3.91 -5.83 3.48
C ASN A 91 3.13 -7.13 3.72
N GLY A 92 1.79 -7.08 3.71
CA GLY A 92 0.95 -8.26 3.78
C GLY A 92 0.82 -8.92 5.15
N HIS A 93 1.03 -8.17 6.24
CA HIS A 93 1.01 -8.69 7.60
C HIS A 93 -0.42 -8.81 8.17
N VAL A 94 -1.20 -9.77 7.67
CA VAL A 94 -2.63 -9.98 8.01
C VAL A 94 -2.92 -9.95 9.51
N LYS A 95 -2.14 -10.70 10.32
CA LYS A 95 -2.34 -10.76 11.78
C LYS A 95 -2.24 -9.39 12.44
N VAL A 96 -1.26 -8.59 12.04
CA VAL A 96 -1.09 -7.22 12.56
C VAL A 96 -2.28 -6.35 12.16
N VAL A 97 -2.77 -6.49 10.92
CA VAL A 97 -3.91 -5.69 10.46
C VAL A 97 -5.20 -6.08 11.19
N GLU A 98 -5.44 -7.36 11.46
CA GLU A 98 -6.59 -7.80 12.28
C GLU A 98 -6.52 -7.26 13.71
N TRP A 99 -5.34 -7.25 14.29
CA TRP A 99 -5.10 -6.70 15.62
C TRP A 99 -5.29 -5.17 15.63
N LEU A 100 -4.74 -4.45 14.65
CA LEU A 100 -4.92 -3.00 14.51
C LEU A 100 -6.39 -2.64 14.26
N ARG A 101 -7.12 -3.43 13.48
CA ARG A 101 -8.56 -3.21 13.23
C ARG A 101 -9.38 -3.26 14.52
N THR A 102 -8.99 -4.09 15.49
CA THR A 102 -9.72 -4.26 16.75
C THR A 102 -9.30 -3.26 17.83
N HIS A 103 -8.05 -2.82 17.83
CA HIS A 103 -7.49 -1.96 18.88
C HIS A 103 -7.35 -0.49 18.48
N ALA A 104 -7.15 -0.20 17.19
CA ALA A 104 -6.83 1.12 16.67
C ALA A 104 -7.46 1.35 15.28
N ALA A 105 -8.78 1.57 15.27
CA ALA A 105 -9.49 1.89 14.03
C ALA A 105 -8.93 3.18 13.38
N PRO A 106 -8.79 3.22 12.05
CA PRO A 106 -8.25 4.37 11.35
C PRO A 106 -9.17 5.57 11.47
N ARG A 107 -8.55 6.75 11.61
CA ARG A 107 -9.27 8.02 11.71
C ARG A 107 -9.90 8.36 10.36
N ALA A 108 -11.03 9.07 10.38
CA ALA A 108 -11.73 9.49 9.17
C ALA A 108 -10.85 10.28 8.18
N GLU A 109 -9.86 11.02 8.68
CA GLU A 109 -8.90 11.79 7.86
C GLU A 109 -7.87 10.91 7.15
N CYS A 110 -7.57 9.72 7.70
CA CYS A 110 -6.54 8.82 7.19
C CYS A 110 -7.14 7.63 6.43
N MET A 111 -8.46 7.47 6.47
CA MET A 111 -9.18 6.33 5.90
C MET A 111 -8.92 6.16 4.40
N THR A 112 -8.76 7.27 3.68
CA THR A 112 -8.42 7.30 2.26
C THR A 112 -7.05 6.67 1.99
N GLU A 113 -6.01 7.05 2.75
CA GLU A 113 -4.66 6.52 2.57
C GLU A 113 -4.60 5.02 2.87
N VAL A 114 -5.32 4.59 3.92
CA VAL A 114 -5.44 3.19 4.32
C VAL A 114 -6.19 2.39 3.25
N MET A 115 -7.26 2.95 2.67
CA MET A 115 -7.99 2.34 1.55
C MET A 115 -7.08 2.12 0.34
N ASP A 116 -6.29 3.14 -0.03
CA ASP A 116 -5.38 3.06 -1.16
C ASP A 116 -4.29 2.01 -0.92
N ALA A 117 -3.82 1.87 0.31
CA ALA A 117 -2.86 0.83 0.70
C ALA A 117 -3.49 -0.57 0.66
N ALA A 118 -4.70 -0.73 1.18
CA ALA A 118 -5.43 -2.00 1.17
C ALA A 118 -5.77 -2.46 -0.25
N ALA A 119 -6.18 -1.53 -1.11
CA ALA A 119 -6.47 -1.81 -2.52
C ALA A 119 -5.21 -2.22 -3.28
N GLY A 120 -4.09 -1.54 -3.05
CA GLY A 120 -2.80 -1.93 -3.58
C GLY A 120 -2.26 -3.25 -3.00
N ALA A 121 -2.68 -3.66 -1.80
CA ALA A 121 -2.26 -4.93 -1.22
C ALA A 121 -3.17 -6.11 -1.59
N GLY A 122 -4.34 -5.84 -2.20
CA GLY A 122 -5.30 -6.87 -2.59
C GLY A 122 -6.19 -7.36 -1.46
N PHE A 123 -6.25 -6.64 -0.33
CA PHE A 123 -7.06 -7.02 0.83
C PHE A 123 -8.52 -6.60 0.68
N LEU A 124 -9.30 -7.37 -0.10
CA LEU A 124 -10.72 -7.10 -0.36
C LEU A 124 -11.53 -6.95 0.94
N ASP A 125 -11.33 -7.81 1.93
CA ASP A 125 -12.05 -7.78 3.22
C ASP A 125 -11.84 -6.48 4.00
N ILE A 126 -10.69 -5.84 3.80
CA ILE A 126 -10.35 -4.58 4.46
C ILE A 126 -10.90 -3.42 3.65
N VAL A 127 -10.80 -3.49 2.32
CA VAL A 127 -11.41 -2.51 1.42
C VAL A 127 -12.92 -2.44 1.62
N THR A 128 -13.61 -3.58 1.74
CA THR A 128 -15.06 -3.63 1.99
C THR A 128 -15.40 -3.06 3.36
N TRP A 129 -14.65 -3.43 4.40
CA TRP A 129 -14.81 -2.90 5.74
C TRP A 129 -14.61 -1.37 5.80
N LEU A 130 -13.53 -0.86 5.21
CA LEU A 130 -13.26 0.58 5.13
C LEU A 130 -14.35 1.30 4.35
N TYR A 131 -14.83 0.72 3.24
CA TYR A 131 -15.88 1.30 2.42
C TYR A 131 -17.19 1.43 3.19
N ASP A 132 -17.59 0.38 3.92
CA ASP A 132 -18.80 0.38 4.75
C ASP A 132 -18.71 1.40 5.90
N GLU A 133 -17.56 1.51 6.55
CA GLU A 133 -17.31 2.51 7.59
C GLU A 133 -17.28 3.94 7.02
N HIS A 134 -16.70 4.14 5.85
CA HIS A 134 -16.63 5.44 5.18
C HIS A 134 -18.01 5.93 4.70
N LYS A 135 -18.84 5.01 4.18
CA LYS A 135 -20.22 5.28 3.74
C LYS A 135 -21.09 5.80 4.90
N LYS A 136 -20.90 5.28 6.11
CA LYS A 136 -21.56 5.80 7.32
C LYS A 136 -21.12 7.23 7.64
N ASN A 137 -19.86 7.57 7.36
CA ASN A 137 -19.24 8.86 7.71
C ASN A 137 -19.36 9.96 6.62
N ARG A 138 -20.06 9.69 5.49
CA ARG A 138 -20.42 10.67 4.43
C ARG A 138 -19.25 11.52 3.91
N ARG A 139 -18.13 10.89 3.57
CA ARG A 139 -17.09 11.52 2.73
C ARG A 139 -16.89 10.68 1.47
N GLU A 140 -16.27 11.25 0.44
CA GLU A 140 -15.95 10.59 -0.84
C GLU A 140 -14.93 9.46 -0.62
N GLY A 141 -15.36 8.19 -0.71
CA GLY A 141 -14.64 7.05 -0.13
C GLY A 141 -13.77 6.23 -1.06
N CYS A 142 -13.83 6.49 -2.36
CA CYS A 142 -13.00 5.80 -3.34
C CYS A 142 -12.18 6.84 -4.08
N THR A 143 -10.85 6.71 -4.05
CA THR A 143 -9.96 7.54 -4.87
C THR A 143 -9.63 6.82 -6.17
N ALA A 144 -9.27 7.60 -7.18
CA ALA A 144 -8.62 7.06 -8.37
C ALA A 144 -7.29 6.34 -8.02
N ILE A 145 -6.66 6.69 -6.89
CA ILE A 145 -5.39 6.08 -6.46
C ILE A 145 -5.61 4.62 -6.02
N ALA A 146 -6.67 4.31 -5.28
CA ALA A 146 -7.02 2.94 -4.89
C ALA A 146 -7.18 2.02 -6.11
N MET A 147 -7.95 2.47 -7.11
CA MET A 147 -8.16 1.73 -8.36
C MET A 147 -6.85 1.55 -9.13
N THR A 148 -6.07 2.62 -9.28
CA THR A 148 -4.77 2.59 -9.96
C THR A 148 -3.82 1.59 -9.31
N ARG A 149 -3.70 1.60 -7.97
CA ARG A 149 -2.83 0.67 -7.23
C ARG A 149 -3.30 -0.79 -7.33
N ALA A 150 -4.60 -1.03 -7.27
CA ALA A 150 -5.18 -2.37 -7.45
C ALA A 150 -4.89 -2.90 -8.87
N LEU A 151 -5.04 -2.04 -9.89
CA LEU A 151 -4.72 -2.37 -11.29
C LEU A 151 -3.24 -2.66 -11.50
N MET A 152 -2.35 -1.82 -10.96
CA MET A 152 -0.90 -2.00 -11.09
C MET A 152 -0.40 -3.33 -10.53
N ARG A 153 -1.10 -3.93 -9.57
CA ARG A 153 -0.76 -5.23 -8.96
C ARG A 153 -1.75 -6.35 -9.32
N ALA A 154 -2.60 -6.10 -10.32
CA ALA A 154 -3.58 -7.03 -10.87
C ALA A 154 -4.54 -7.66 -9.84
N HIS A 155 -4.94 -6.90 -8.82
CA HIS A 155 -5.91 -7.34 -7.81
C HIS A 155 -7.35 -7.23 -8.33
N PHE A 156 -7.75 -8.15 -9.21
CA PHE A 156 -9.01 -8.08 -9.96
C PHE A 156 -10.26 -8.00 -9.07
N ASP A 157 -10.32 -8.75 -7.97
CA ASP A 157 -11.49 -8.73 -7.08
C ASP A 157 -11.73 -7.35 -6.45
N VAL A 158 -10.64 -6.66 -6.09
CA VAL A 158 -10.67 -5.29 -5.57
C VAL A 158 -11.11 -4.32 -6.67
N VAL A 159 -10.60 -4.48 -7.89
CA VAL A 159 -10.96 -3.66 -9.05
C VAL A 159 -12.46 -3.77 -9.34
N LEU A 160 -13.02 -4.98 -9.35
CA LEU A 160 -14.45 -5.22 -9.53
C LEU A 160 -15.28 -4.58 -8.41
N PHE A 161 -14.84 -4.73 -7.15
CA PHE A 161 -15.53 -4.11 -6.02
C PHE A 161 -15.52 -2.57 -6.10
N LEU A 162 -14.37 -1.97 -6.42
CA LEU A 162 -14.24 -0.53 -6.56
C LEU A 162 -15.07 0.00 -7.74
N HIS A 163 -15.10 -0.72 -8.86
CA HIS A 163 -15.93 -0.38 -10.02
C HIS A 163 -17.42 -0.43 -9.70
N ALA A 164 -17.89 -1.52 -9.07
CA ALA A 164 -19.30 -1.69 -8.71
C ALA A 164 -19.81 -0.59 -7.77
N ASN A 165 -18.92 -0.05 -6.94
CA ASN A 165 -19.22 1.01 -5.96
C ASN A 165 -18.98 2.43 -6.49
N ARG A 166 -18.88 2.58 -7.83
CA ARG A 166 -18.89 3.83 -8.62
C ARG A 166 -17.83 4.87 -8.23
N LEU A 167 -16.64 4.73 -8.81
CA LEU A 167 -15.80 5.87 -9.16
C LEU A 167 -16.37 6.50 -10.45
N GLU A 168 -17.26 7.48 -10.32
CA GLU A 168 -17.90 8.11 -11.48
C GLU A 168 -16.86 8.84 -12.38
N ASP A 169 -15.71 9.27 -11.83
CA ASP A 169 -14.65 9.99 -12.56
C ASP A 169 -13.26 9.36 -12.42
N PHE A 170 -13.14 8.06 -12.68
CA PHE A 170 -11.81 7.46 -12.83
C PHE A 170 -11.17 7.90 -14.16
N SER A 171 -10.01 8.57 -14.10
CA SER A 171 -9.11 8.77 -15.24
C SER A 171 -7.81 8.01 -14.96
N PHE A 172 -7.33 7.24 -15.94
CA PHE A 172 -6.02 6.64 -15.82
C PHE A 172 -5.00 7.78 -15.85
N LEU A 173 -4.10 7.81 -14.86
CA LEU A 173 -2.88 8.59 -15.02
C LEU A 173 -2.17 8.00 -16.25
N GLY A 174 -1.67 8.82 -17.18
CA GLY A 174 -0.94 8.37 -18.37
C GLY A 174 0.37 7.60 -18.10
N THR A 175 0.56 7.15 -16.87
CA THR A 175 1.67 6.34 -16.33
C THR A 175 1.16 5.04 -15.68
N THR A 176 -0.12 4.69 -15.85
CA THR A 176 -0.69 3.50 -15.24
C THR A 176 -0.19 2.26 -15.97
N PHE A 177 0.78 1.59 -15.37
CA PHE A 177 1.33 0.33 -15.86
C PHE A 177 0.57 -0.83 -15.22
N VAL A 178 -0.14 -1.62 -16.01
CA VAL A 178 -0.76 -2.84 -15.50
C VAL A 178 0.29 -3.93 -15.51
N ARG A 179 0.93 -4.17 -14.36
CA ARG A 179 1.95 -5.22 -14.24
C ARG A 179 1.33 -6.56 -13.90
N HIS A 180 1.87 -7.61 -14.50
CA HIS A 180 1.44 -8.99 -14.24
C HIS A 180 -0.07 -9.17 -14.43
N SER A 181 -0.64 -8.46 -15.41
CA SER A 181 -2.04 -8.59 -15.76
C SER A 181 -2.36 -10.05 -16.10
N CYS A 182 -3.53 -10.49 -15.65
CA CYS A 182 -4.20 -11.65 -16.22
C CYS A 182 -5.01 -11.21 -17.45
N ILE A 183 -5.23 -12.14 -18.39
CA ILE A 183 -5.93 -11.83 -19.65
C ILE A 183 -7.34 -11.32 -19.35
N GLU A 184 -7.97 -11.87 -18.33
CA GLU A 184 -9.31 -11.54 -17.86
C GLU A 184 -9.41 -10.07 -17.41
N LEU A 185 -8.43 -9.59 -16.64
CA LEU A 185 -8.39 -8.17 -16.22
C LEU A 185 -8.19 -7.26 -17.43
N ALA A 186 -7.30 -7.63 -18.37
CA ALA A 186 -7.05 -6.83 -19.57
C ALA A 186 -8.27 -6.78 -20.49
N GLN A 187 -8.96 -7.91 -20.69
CA GLN A 187 -10.23 -7.97 -21.42
C GLN A 187 -11.28 -7.08 -20.77
N TRP A 188 -11.45 -7.21 -19.44
CA TRP A 188 -12.41 -6.41 -18.69
C TRP A 188 -12.12 -4.91 -18.80
N LEU A 189 -10.85 -4.52 -18.68
CA LEU A 189 -10.42 -3.12 -18.85
C LEU A 189 -10.74 -2.60 -20.25
N LEU A 190 -10.41 -3.36 -21.31
CA LEU A 190 -10.70 -2.96 -22.68
C LEU A 190 -12.21 -2.81 -22.91
N CYS A 191 -13.04 -3.73 -22.41
CA CYS A 191 -14.49 -3.66 -22.58
C CYS A 191 -15.14 -2.48 -21.84
N HIS A 192 -14.65 -2.10 -20.66
CA HIS A 192 -15.28 -1.07 -19.82
C HIS A 192 -14.63 0.31 -19.93
N TYR A 193 -13.38 0.40 -20.41
CA TYR A 193 -12.55 1.59 -20.36
C TYR A 193 -11.70 1.84 -21.61
N ALA A 194 -12.04 1.28 -22.77
CA ALA A 194 -11.32 1.49 -24.03
C ALA A 194 -10.89 2.95 -24.26
N ASP A 195 -11.82 3.91 -24.10
CA ASP A 195 -11.58 5.33 -24.34
C ASP A 195 -10.59 5.99 -23.38
N LYS A 196 -10.40 5.41 -22.18
CA LYS A 196 -9.54 5.96 -21.14
C LYS A 196 -8.19 5.25 -21.04
N LEU A 197 -7.99 4.17 -21.78
CA LEU A 197 -6.76 3.37 -21.80
C LEU A 197 -5.74 3.85 -22.84
N ASP A 198 -6.00 4.96 -23.53
CA ASP A 198 -5.10 5.49 -24.55
C ASP A 198 -3.72 5.82 -23.95
N GLY A 199 -2.67 5.16 -24.44
CA GLY A 199 -1.31 5.27 -23.92
C GLY A 199 -1.02 4.46 -22.66
N CYS A 200 -1.94 3.63 -22.17
CA CYS A 200 -1.64 2.69 -21.08
C CYS A 200 -0.78 1.53 -21.57
N GLU A 201 0.23 1.16 -20.77
CA GLU A 201 1.11 0.03 -21.09
C GLU A 201 0.79 -1.19 -20.20
N PHE A 202 0.69 -2.36 -20.82
CA PHE A 202 0.56 -3.65 -20.17
C PHE A 202 1.92 -4.34 -20.16
N GLU A 203 2.44 -4.63 -18.96
CA GLU A 203 3.67 -5.40 -18.79
C GLU A 203 3.32 -6.89 -18.67
N VAL A 204 3.70 -7.66 -19.69
CA VAL A 204 3.42 -9.08 -19.81
C VAL A 204 4.75 -9.86 -19.77
N PRO A 205 4.94 -10.82 -18.87
CA PRO A 205 6.14 -11.65 -18.88
C PRO A 205 6.30 -12.37 -20.23
N THR A 206 7.53 -12.42 -20.77
CA THR A 206 7.82 -13.12 -22.05
C THR A 206 7.47 -14.61 -21.98
N SER A 207 7.52 -15.20 -20.78
CA SER A 207 7.10 -16.58 -20.50
C SER A 207 5.60 -16.82 -20.68
N ASN A 208 4.76 -15.79 -20.58
CA ASN A 208 3.31 -15.90 -20.77
C ASN A 208 2.95 -15.74 -22.25
N TRP A 209 3.29 -16.75 -23.05
CA TRP A 209 3.07 -16.75 -24.50
C TRP A 209 1.60 -16.55 -24.87
N ARG A 210 0.66 -17.11 -24.10
CA ARG A 210 -0.79 -17.02 -24.37
C ARG A 210 -1.29 -15.58 -24.24
N PHE A 211 -0.83 -14.84 -23.23
CA PHE A 211 -1.16 -13.44 -23.09
C PHE A 211 -0.56 -12.62 -24.23
N ASN A 212 0.72 -12.82 -24.55
CA ASN A 212 1.38 -12.13 -25.66
C ASN A 212 0.70 -12.38 -27.02
N GLU A 213 0.27 -13.62 -27.28
CA GLU A 213 -0.49 -13.96 -28.49
C GLU A 213 -1.87 -13.28 -28.50
N TRP A 214 -2.54 -13.23 -27.34
CA TRP A 214 -3.82 -12.51 -27.20
C TRP A 214 -3.64 -11.01 -27.45
N CYS A 215 -2.62 -10.35 -26.90
CA CYS A 215 -2.32 -8.95 -27.17
C CYS A 215 -2.12 -8.67 -28.66
N ALA A 216 -1.39 -9.56 -29.36
CA ALA A 216 -1.18 -9.45 -30.79
C ALA A 216 -2.49 -9.58 -31.58
N LYS A 217 -3.42 -10.44 -31.12
CA LYS A 217 -4.75 -10.61 -31.76
C LYS A 217 -5.64 -9.40 -31.57
N VAL A 218 -5.60 -8.78 -30.40
CA VAL A 218 -6.39 -7.57 -30.08
C VAL A 218 -5.71 -6.29 -30.61
N ASN A 219 -4.72 -6.44 -31.51
CA ASN A 219 -3.97 -5.36 -32.14
C ASN A 219 -3.33 -4.34 -31.16
N LEU A 220 -2.97 -4.76 -29.95
CA LEU A 220 -2.15 -3.93 -29.08
C LEU A 220 -0.75 -3.78 -29.70
N HIS A 221 -0.17 -2.58 -29.63
CA HIS A 221 1.15 -2.33 -30.20
C HIS A 221 2.25 -2.75 -29.24
N ARG A 222 3.24 -3.51 -29.72
CA ARG A 222 4.41 -3.87 -28.93
C ARG A 222 5.35 -2.66 -28.82
N ALA A 223 5.48 -2.09 -27.63
CA ALA A 223 6.28 -0.89 -27.40
C ALA A 223 7.75 -1.20 -27.06
N ARG A 224 7.98 -2.12 -26.11
CA ARG A 224 9.32 -2.47 -25.62
C ARG A 224 9.39 -3.96 -25.29
N GLU A 225 10.51 -4.60 -25.59
CA GLU A 225 10.76 -6.00 -25.25
C GLU A 225 12.12 -6.11 -24.56
N TYR A 226 12.12 -6.67 -23.35
CA TYR A 226 13.31 -7.02 -22.59
C TYR A 226 13.28 -8.53 -22.32
N ASP A 227 14.42 -9.11 -21.95
CA ASP A 227 14.57 -10.57 -21.75
C ASP A 227 13.49 -11.18 -20.84
N ALA A 228 12.95 -10.42 -19.88
CA ALA A 228 11.95 -10.88 -18.92
C ALA A 228 10.49 -10.47 -19.22
N SER A 229 10.26 -9.35 -19.91
CA SER A 229 8.93 -8.74 -20.07
C SER A 229 8.75 -8.05 -21.42
N THR A 230 7.57 -8.21 -22.01
CA THR A 230 7.09 -7.49 -23.19
C THR A 230 6.05 -6.45 -22.76
N TRP A 231 6.19 -5.24 -23.28
CA TRP A 231 5.31 -4.10 -23.01
C TRP A 231 4.40 -3.86 -24.21
N TRP A 232 3.09 -3.87 -23.97
CA TRP A 232 2.05 -3.65 -24.97
C TRP A 232 1.30 -2.36 -24.70
N VAL A 233 1.12 -1.50 -25.70
CA VAL A 233 0.41 -0.22 -25.59
C VAL A 233 -0.96 -0.33 -26.25
N CYS A 234 -1.97 0.23 -25.59
CA CYS A 234 -3.28 0.46 -26.17
C CYS A 234 -3.31 1.83 -26.87
N GLU A 235 -3.51 1.83 -28.19
CA GLU A 235 -3.81 3.03 -28.95
C GLU A 235 -5.29 3.01 -29.35
N SER A 236 -6.02 4.06 -28.94
CA SER A 236 -7.48 4.18 -29.12
C SER A 236 -7.96 4.01 -30.57
N ALA A 237 -7.10 4.30 -31.55
CA ALA A 237 -7.39 4.14 -32.98
C ALA A 237 -7.59 2.69 -33.44
N VAL A 238 -7.16 1.70 -32.65
CA VAL A 238 -7.04 0.31 -33.11
C VAL A 238 -8.19 -0.58 -32.61
N LEU A 239 -8.79 -0.26 -31.47
CA LEU A 239 -9.92 -1.01 -30.90
C LEU A 239 -11.24 -0.77 -31.65
N GLN A 240 -11.36 0.33 -32.41
CA GLN A 240 -12.57 0.65 -33.19
C GLN A 240 -12.72 -0.18 -34.48
N LEU A 241 -11.75 -1.03 -34.83
CA LEU A 241 -11.79 -1.82 -36.07
C LEU A 241 -12.61 -3.12 -35.96
N GLU A 242 -13.03 -3.53 -34.76
CA GLU A 242 -13.80 -4.78 -34.56
C GLU A 242 -15.31 -4.58 -34.33
N GLU A 243 -15.80 -3.35 -34.18
CA GLU A 243 -17.23 -3.04 -34.03
C GLU A 243 -17.90 -2.64 -35.37
N GLN A 244 -17.75 -3.43 -36.43
CA GLN A 244 -18.63 -3.33 -37.60
C GLN A 244 -19.14 -4.70 -38.05
N PRO A 245 -20.43 -5.01 -37.82
CA PRO A 245 -21.22 -5.81 -38.76
C PRO A 245 -21.75 -4.96 -39.94
#